data_AF-A0A0F9NKJ2-F1
#
_entry.id   AF-A0A0F9NKJ2-F1
#
_cell.length_a   1.000
_cell.length_b   1.000
_cell.length_c   1.000
_cell.angle_alpha   90.00
_cell.angle_beta   90.00
_cell.angle_gamma   90.00
#
_symmetry.space_group_name_H-M   'P 1'
#
loop_
_entity.id
_entity.type
_entity.pdbx_description
1 polymer ?
#
loop_
_entity_poly.entity_id
_entity_poly.type
_entity_poly.pdbx_seq_one_letter_code
_entity_poly.pdbx_strand_id
1 'polypeptide(L)'
;MINKEDKIWEILDEYKISKISFHYLTDIPIYNEDTDTEDYTDGYVIEFGKLKSGESWRYYTFSKHFGHFNININRAMVFYYDLIIKNRGNEFDLKYLILTQNFFILLINSLEVYLIDIFKSLAKGLKVEILNMELFVKFLGKFNLKNEFYNTLKEEGNIGFYLSEILPERLDLLQKDKCRIAYQLVNFDLFNIDKEGWEKNFCNRNGNCYIQQRHEIVHGGLPIIHEKTKSSQLEFIETALIDIVKFVLSIEDSTYQRISELEKKELEESSK
;
A
#
# COMPACT_ATOMS: atom_id res chain seq x y z
N MET A 1 9.40 21.49 -6.52
CA MET A 1 8.20 21.59 -7.37
C MET A 1 8.45 21.00 -8.75
N ILE A 2 7.68 19.97 -9.11
CA ILE A 2 7.80 19.26 -10.39
C ILE A 2 6.80 19.86 -11.38
N ASN A 3 7.32 20.61 -12.36
CA ASN A 3 6.46 21.41 -13.27
C ASN A 3 5.96 20.65 -14.51
N LYS A 4 6.26 19.35 -14.61
CA LYS A 4 5.91 18.47 -15.74
C LYS A 4 5.53 17.09 -15.21
N GLU A 5 4.43 16.54 -15.70
CA GLU A 5 3.96 15.20 -15.30
C GLU A 5 5.03 14.12 -15.56
N ASP A 6 5.75 14.18 -16.67
CA ASP A 6 6.77 13.18 -17.01
C ASP A 6 7.85 13.07 -15.93
N LYS A 7 8.21 14.18 -15.31
CA LYS A 7 9.25 14.22 -14.27
C LYS A 7 8.84 13.53 -12.97
N ILE A 8 7.56 13.58 -12.59
CA ILE A 8 7.12 12.84 -11.40
C ILE A 8 7.12 11.35 -11.70
N TRP A 9 6.74 10.94 -12.91
CA TRP A 9 6.79 9.55 -13.33
C TRP A 9 8.22 9.01 -13.42
N GLU A 10 9.18 9.82 -13.88
CA GLU A 10 10.62 9.47 -13.83
C GLU A 10 11.08 9.20 -12.39
N ILE A 11 10.66 10.03 -11.41
CA ILE A 11 10.99 9.81 -10.00
C ILE A 11 10.29 8.55 -9.46
N LEU A 12 9.02 8.34 -9.81
CA LEU A 12 8.27 7.17 -9.38
C LEU A 12 8.84 5.85 -9.96
N ASP A 13 9.42 5.90 -11.16
CA ASP A 13 10.12 4.78 -11.80
C ASP A 13 11.31 4.30 -10.95
N GLU A 14 12.03 5.22 -10.28
CA GLU A 14 13.11 4.87 -9.34
C GLU A 14 12.61 4.01 -8.17
N TYR A 15 11.33 4.19 -7.80
CA TYR A 15 10.65 3.40 -6.76
C TYR A 15 9.76 2.30 -7.34
N LYS A 16 10.00 1.92 -8.60
CA LYS A 16 9.35 0.80 -9.28
C LYS A 16 7.82 0.99 -9.45
N ILE A 17 7.34 2.23 -9.39
CA ILE A 17 5.95 2.62 -9.65
C ILE A 17 5.83 3.06 -11.11
N SER A 18 5.05 2.32 -11.89
CA SER A 18 4.88 2.55 -13.33
C SER A 18 3.57 3.25 -13.63
N LYS A 19 3.58 4.15 -14.61
CA LYS A 19 2.36 4.65 -15.23
C LYS A 19 1.66 3.49 -15.96
N ILE A 20 0.41 3.22 -15.60
CA ILE A 20 -0.42 2.23 -16.29
C ILE A 20 -0.97 2.89 -17.55
N SER A 21 -0.60 2.35 -18.70
CA SER A 21 -1.19 2.70 -19.99
C SER A 21 -2.13 1.59 -20.44
N PHE A 22 -3.29 1.99 -20.95
CA PHE A 22 -4.20 1.08 -21.64
C PHE A 22 -3.82 1.08 -23.11
N HIS A 23 -3.43 -0.08 -23.61
CA HIS A 23 -3.22 -0.30 -25.03
C HIS A 23 -4.27 -1.29 -25.53
N TYR A 24 -4.93 -0.91 -26.63
CA TYR A 24 -5.70 -1.86 -27.41
C TYR A 24 -4.70 -2.68 -28.22
N LEU A 25 -4.68 -3.99 -28.00
CA LEU A 25 -3.83 -4.91 -28.74
C LEU A 25 -4.74 -5.91 -29.45
N THR A 26 -4.47 -6.11 -30.73
CA THR A 26 -4.97 -7.27 -31.48
C THR A 26 -4.01 -8.43 -31.26
N ASP A 27 -4.48 -9.65 -31.48
CA ASP A 27 -3.65 -10.86 -31.45
C ASP A 27 -2.98 -11.14 -30.09
N ILE A 28 -3.73 -11.02 -28.98
CA ILE A 28 -3.24 -11.39 -27.64
C ILE A 28 -3.27 -12.92 -27.51
N PRO A 29 -2.12 -13.61 -27.31
CA PRO A 29 -2.09 -15.05 -27.13
C PRO A 29 -2.67 -15.44 -25.77
N ILE A 30 -3.63 -16.35 -25.77
CA ILE A 30 -4.22 -16.98 -24.60
C ILE A 30 -3.96 -18.47 -24.73
N TYR A 31 -3.30 -19.05 -23.73
CA TYR A 31 -3.13 -20.50 -23.68
C TYR A 31 -4.46 -21.13 -23.29
N ASN A 32 -5.00 -21.96 -24.19
CA ASN A 32 -6.21 -22.71 -23.93
C ASN A 32 -5.84 -24.09 -23.38
N GLU A 33 -5.96 -24.25 -22.06
CA GLU A 33 -5.61 -25.48 -21.34
C GLU A 33 -6.44 -26.70 -21.80
N ASP A 34 -7.64 -26.48 -22.38
CA ASP A 34 -8.51 -27.55 -22.85
C ASP A 34 -8.10 -28.11 -24.23
N THR A 35 -7.36 -27.32 -25.02
CA THR A 35 -6.99 -27.69 -26.39
C THR A 35 -5.48 -27.77 -26.61
N ASP A 36 -4.66 -27.40 -25.62
CA ASP A 36 -3.20 -27.35 -25.70
C ASP A 36 -2.72 -26.46 -26.88
N THR A 37 -3.51 -25.43 -27.20
CA THR A 37 -3.24 -24.48 -28.29
C THR A 37 -3.29 -23.04 -27.79
N GLU A 38 -2.51 -22.18 -28.45
CA GLU A 38 -2.61 -20.73 -28.27
C GLU A 38 -3.76 -20.19 -29.13
N ASP A 39 -4.79 -19.65 -28.48
CA ASP A 39 -5.85 -18.87 -29.12
C ASP A 39 -5.48 -17.39 -29.10
N TYR A 40 -5.99 -16.63 -30.08
CA TYR A 40 -5.70 -15.19 -30.20
C TYR A 40 -6.99 -14.40 -30.06
N THR A 41 -6.97 -13.39 -29.19
CA THR A 41 -8.15 -12.53 -28.95
C THR A 41 -7.81 -11.05 -29.08
N ASP A 42 -8.80 -10.27 -29.49
CA ASP A 42 -8.75 -8.82 -29.47
C ASP A 42 -9.25 -8.31 -28.11
N GLY A 43 -8.49 -7.43 -27.46
CA GLY A 43 -8.86 -6.96 -26.13
C GLY A 43 -8.03 -5.79 -25.64
N TYR A 44 -8.44 -5.25 -24.48
CA TYR A 44 -7.64 -4.30 -23.75
C TYR A 44 -6.64 -5.08 -22.88
N VAL A 45 -5.34 -4.87 -23.11
CA VAL A 45 -4.31 -5.40 -22.22
C VAL A 45 -4.08 -4.37 -21.11
N ILE A 46 -4.33 -4.77 -19.87
CA ILE A 46 -3.87 -4.03 -18.70
C ILE A 46 -2.44 -4.49 -18.44
N GLU A 47 -1.46 -3.66 -18.79
CA GLU A 47 -0.06 -4.01 -18.55
C GLU A 47 0.28 -3.83 -17.06
N PHE A 48 0.28 -4.93 -16.33
CA PHE A 48 0.83 -4.98 -14.97
C PHE A 48 2.34 -5.21 -15.02
N GLY A 49 3.11 -4.31 -14.41
CA GLY A 49 4.52 -4.57 -14.12
C GLY A 49 5.50 -4.43 -15.29
N LYS A 50 5.11 -3.78 -16.39
CA LYS A 50 6.06 -3.33 -17.41
C LYS A 50 6.48 -1.88 -17.14
N LEU A 51 7.67 -1.69 -16.57
CA LEU A 51 8.29 -0.37 -16.46
C LEU A 51 8.93 -0.03 -17.80
N LYS A 52 8.47 1.05 -18.44
CA LYS A 52 9.10 1.63 -19.63
C LYS A 52 10.15 2.63 -19.17
N SER A 53 11.41 2.21 -19.17
CA SER A 53 12.57 3.07 -18.89
C SER A 53 13.32 3.31 -20.20
N GLY A 54 13.10 4.49 -20.81
CA GLY A 54 13.63 4.83 -22.14
C GLY A 54 13.02 3.99 -23.27
N GLU A 55 13.87 3.43 -24.15
CA GLU A 55 13.47 2.54 -25.25
C GLU A 55 13.38 1.05 -24.85
N SER A 56 13.58 0.71 -23.57
CA SER A 56 13.68 -0.68 -23.11
C SER A 56 12.66 -1.03 -22.02
N TRP A 57 12.22 -2.29 -22.03
CA TRP A 57 11.29 -2.87 -21.06
C TRP A 57 12.05 -3.57 -19.93
N ARG A 58 11.69 -3.30 -18.67
CA ARG A 58 12.22 -4.02 -17.50
C ARG A 58 11.12 -4.83 -16.82
N TYR A 59 11.39 -6.12 -16.59
CA TYR A 59 10.56 -6.99 -15.77
C TYR A 59 11.06 -6.95 -14.34
N TYR A 60 10.16 -6.72 -13.39
CA TYR A 60 10.43 -6.86 -11.98
C TYR A 60 9.41 -7.81 -11.37
N THR A 61 9.87 -8.72 -10.52
CA THR A 61 9.02 -9.60 -9.72
C THR A 61 8.60 -8.86 -8.46
N PHE A 62 7.32 -8.44 -8.38
CA PHE A 62 6.71 -7.87 -7.17
C PHE A 62 5.50 -8.67 -6.70
N SER A 63 5.13 -8.51 -5.44
CA SER A 63 3.94 -9.15 -4.91
C SER A 63 2.70 -8.59 -5.60
N LYS A 64 1.65 -9.41 -5.65
CA LYS A 64 0.32 -8.96 -6.11
C LYS A 64 -0.16 -7.73 -5.33
N HIS A 65 0.21 -7.62 -4.05
CA HIS A 65 -0.12 -6.50 -3.17
C HIS A 65 0.55 -5.20 -3.64
N PHE A 66 1.83 -5.25 -4.03
CA PHE A 66 2.53 -4.11 -4.61
C PHE A 66 1.94 -3.73 -5.99
N GLY A 67 1.54 -4.71 -6.80
CA GLY A 67 0.81 -4.47 -8.05
C GLY A 67 -0.50 -3.71 -7.82
N HIS A 68 -1.29 -4.10 -6.81
CA HIS A 68 -2.51 -3.36 -6.42
C HIS A 68 -2.21 -1.95 -5.91
N PHE A 69 -1.13 -1.78 -5.14
CA PHE A 69 -0.66 -0.48 -4.71
C PHE A 69 -0.34 0.43 -5.90
N ASN A 70 0.39 -0.08 -6.90
CA ASN A 70 0.70 0.67 -8.13
C ASN A 70 -0.58 1.13 -8.87
N ILE A 71 -1.60 0.27 -8.99
CA ILE A 71 -2.91 0.69 -9.55
C ILE A 71 -3.51 1.84 -8.76
N ASN A 72 -3.50 1.76 -7.44
CA ASN A 72 -4.10 2.79 -6.58
C ASN A 72 -3.32 4.11 -6.65
N ILE A 73 -1.99 4.06 -6.79
CA ILE A 73 -1.18 5.25 -7.08
C ILE A 73 -1.58 5.86 -8.43
N ASN A 74 -1.73 5.05 -9.48
CA ASN A 74 -2.19 5.56 -10.79
C ASN A 74 -3.55 6.27 -10.69
N ARG A 75 -4.47 5.78 -9.85
CA ARG A 75 -5.76 6.46 -9.59
C ARG A 75 -5.57 7.82 -8.92
N ALA A 76 -4.67 7.92 -7.94
CA ALA A 76 -4.34 9.21 -7.34
C ALA A 76 -3.73 10.17 -8.38
N MET A 77 -2.83 9.67 -9.23
CA MET A 77 -2.12 10.45 -10.24
C MET A 77 -3.01 11.09 -11.31
N VAL A 78 -4.23 10.56 -11.54
CA VAL A 78 -5.24 11.22 -12.38
C VAL A 78 -5.53 12.64 -11.89
N PHE A 79 -5.61 12.86 -10.57
CA PHE A 79 -5.84 14.17 -9.98
C PHE A 79 -4.60 15.07 -10.06
N TYR A 80 -3.40 14.48 -9.98
CA TYR A 80 -2.14 15.22 -10.04
C TYR A 80 -1.93 15.93 -11.38
N TYR A 81 -2.33 15.30 -12.49
CA TYR A 81 -2.28 15.92 -13.81
C TYR A 81 -3.07 17.24 -13.86
N ASP A 82 -4.31 17.23 -13.36
CA ASP A 82 -5.15 18.42 -13.29
C ASP A 82 -4.59 19.48 -12.33
N LEU A 83 -3.92 19.05 -11.25
CA LEU A 83 -3.26 19.95 -10.30
C LEU A 83 -2.10 20.72 -10.94
N ILE A 84 -1.21 20.05 -11.69
CA ILE A 84 -0.11 20.73 -12.38
C ILE A 84 -0.63 21.81 -13.34
N ILE A 85 -1.66 21.50 -14.13
CA ILE A 85 -2.25 22.45 -15.09
C ILE A 85 -2.81 23.67 -14.34
N LYS A 86 -3.55 23.43 -13.26
CA LYS A 86 -4.22 24.48 -12.48
C LYS A 86 -3.30 25.28 -11.56
N ASN A 87 -2.12 24.76 -11.22
CA ASN A 87 -1.13 25.45 -10.40
C ASN A 87 -0.52 26.69 -11.11
N ARG A 88 -0.74 26.86 -12.43
CA ARG A 88 -0.22 27.98 -13.21
C ARG A 88 -0.95 29.32 -12.99
N GLY A 89 -2.03 29.36 -12.21
CA GLY A 89 -2.83 30.56 -11.94
C GLY A 89 -2.79 31.03 -10.47
N ASN A 90 -2.84 32.35 -10.25
CA ASN A 90 -2.61 32.97 -8.93
C ASN A 90 -3.86 33.08 -8.01
N GLU A 91 -5.08 32.83 -8.51
CA GLU A 91 -6.30 33.01 -7.71
C GLU A 91 -6.68 31.76 -6.91
N PHE A 92 -7.37 31.97 -5.78
CA PHE A 92 -7.97 30.90 -4.98
C PHE A 92 -8.92 30.07 -5.85
N ASP A 93 -8.61 28.78 -6.02
CA ASP A 93 -9.38 27.86 -6.87
C ASP A 93 -9.92 26.71 -6.01
N LEU A 94 -11.22 26.76 -5.70
CA LEU A 94 -11.89 25.70 -4.94
C LEU A 94 -11.72 24.33 -5.61
N LYS A 95 -11.68 24.27 -6.94
CA LYS A 95 -11.44 23.02 -7.66
C LYS A 95 -10.02 22.52 -7.43
N TYR A 96 -9.01 23.40 -7.38
CA TYR A 96 -7.64 23.02 -7.02
C TYR A 96 -7.59 22.39 -5.62
N LEU A 97 -8.29 23.00 -4.65
CA LEU A 97 -8.32 22.49 -3.29
C LEU A 97 -8.97 21.11 -3.19
N ILE A 98 -10.10 20.92 -3.85
CA ILE A 98 -10.80 19.62 -3.92
C ILE A 98 -9.92 18.55 -4.59
N LEU A 99 -9.21 18.90 -5.67
CA LEU A 99 -8.29 17.97 -6.34
C LEU A 99 -7.13 17.58 -5.42
N THR A 100 -6.53 18.53 -4.69
CA THR A 100 -5.44 18.29 -3.74
C THR A 100 -5.89 17.37 -2.60
N GLN A 101 -7.06 17.65 -2.02
CA GLN A 101 -7.62 16.83 -0.95
C GLN A 101 -7.93 15.40 -1.42
N ASN A 102 -8.56 15.26 -2.60
CA ASN A 102 -8.86 13.93 -3.16
C ASN A 102 -7.60 13.14 -3.51
N PHE A 103 -6.61 13.79 -4.12
CA PHE A 103 -5.30 13.18 -4.37
C PHE A 103 -4.72 12.61 -3.06
N PHE A 104 -4.69 13.42 -2.01
CA PHE A 104 -4.09 13.04 -0.74
C PHE A 104 -4.88 11.95 -0.02
N ILE A 105 -6.22 12.00 -0.04
CA ILE A 105 -7.07 10.93 0.51
C ILE A 105 -6.81 9.61 -0.22
N LEU A 106 -6.78 9.61 -1.56
CA LEU A 106 -6.52 8.41 -2.35
C LEU A 106 -5.12 7.85 -2.10
N LEU A 107 -4.12 8.72 -1.96
CA LEU A 107 -2.76 8.33 -1.64
C LEU A 107 -2.68 7.59 -0.28
N ILE A 108 -3.28 8.13 0.78
CA ILE A 108 -3.27 7.47 2.09
C ILE A 108 -4.15 6.21 2.12
N ASN A 109 -5.26 6.20 1.40
CA ASN A 109 -6.06 4.98 1.24
C ASN A 109 -5.27 3.89 0.50
N SER A 110 -4.42 4.25 -0.46
CA SER A 110 -3.54 3.30 -1.16
C SER A 110 -2.57 2.64 -0.18
N LEU A 111 -1.99 3.43 0.73
CA LEU A 111 -1.15 2.92 1.82
C LEU A 111 -1.94 2.01 2.79
N GLU A 112 -3.14 2.42 3.21
CA GLU A 112 -4.01 1.61 4.09
C GLU A 112 -4.27 0.23 3.49
N VAL A 113 -4.70 0.20 2.23
CA VAL A 113 -5.01 -1.05 1.52
C VAL A 113 -3.78 -1.94 1.43
N TYR A 114 -2.62 -1.39 1.02
CA TYR A 114 -1.38 -2.16 0.95
C TYR A 114 -1.00 -2.77 2.31
N LEU A 115 -1.07 -1.98 3.39
CA LEU A 115 -0.74 -2.47 4.73
C LEU A 115 -1.72 -3.56 5.22
N ILE A 116 -3.00 -3.47 4.89
CA ILE A 116 -3.99 -4.51 5.24
C ILE A 116 -3.69 -5.80 4.46
N ASP A 117 -3.46 -5.66 3.16
CA ASP A 117 -3.21 -6.78 2.25
C ASP A 117 -1.96 -7.57 2.67
N ILE A 118 -0.85 -6.87 2.94
CA ILE A 118 0.40 -7.49 3.41
C ILE A 118 0.19 -8.16 4.77
N PHE A 119 -0.44 -7.48 5.73
CA PHE A 119 -0.68 -8.07 7.05
C PHE A 119 -1.52 -9.35 6.95
N LYS A 120 -2.61 -9.33 6.16
CA LYS A 120 -3.46 -10.52 5.96
C LYS A 120 -2.71 -11.66 5.27
N SER A 121 -1.85 -11.33 4.31
CA SER A 121 -0.99 -12.32 3.64
C SER A 121 -0.05 -13.00 4.63
N LEU A 122 0.64 -12.21 5.47
CA LEU A 122 1.52 -12.72 6.53
C LEU A 122 0.76 -13.53 7.59
N ALA A 123 -0.50 -13.17 7.89
CA ALA A 123 -1.33 -13.84 8.88
C ALA A 123 -1.93 -15.18 8.42
N LYS A 124 -2.05 -15.42 7.11
CA LYS A 124 -2.77 -16.58 6.53
C LYS A 124 -2.22 -17.94 6.98
N GLY A 125 -0.92 -18.03 7.22
CA GLY A 125 -0.25 -19.28 7.64
C GLY A 125 -0.06 -19.45 9.15
N LEU A 126 -0.50 -18.47 9.96
CA LEU A 126 -0.20 -18.46 11.39
C LEU A 126 -1.35 -19.03 12.20
N LYS A 127 -1.09 -20.14 12.90
CA LYS A 127 -2.00 -20.68 13.91
C LYS A 127 -1.95 -19.86 15.18
N VAL A 128 -3.08 -19.74 15.89
CA VAL A 128 -3.12 -18.97 17.14
C VAL A 128 -2.22 -19.59 18.22
N GLU A 129 -2.11 -20.92 18.27
CA GLU A 129 -1.29 -21.64 19.25
C GLU A 129 0.21 -21.29 19.25
N ILE A 130 0.76 -20.85 18.12
CA ILE A 130 2.19 -20.51 17.98
C ILE A 130 2.47 -19.02 18.21
N LEU A 131 1.43 -18.19 18.39
CA LEU A 131 1.60 -16.75 18.56
C LEU A 131 2.09 -16.42 19.98
N ASN A 132 2.79 -15.29 20.10
CA ASN A 132 3.05 -14.71 21.41
C ASN A 132 1.70 -14.32 22.07
N MET A 133 1.29 -15.06 23.08
CA MET A 133 -0.02 -14.91 23.72
C MET A 133 -0.24 -13.53 24.34
N GLU A 134 0.80 -12.88 24.86
CA GLU A 134 0.68 -11.53 25.42
C GLU A 134 0.34 -10.51 24.32
N LEU A 135 1.05 -10.58 23.18
CA LEU A 135 0.77 -9.74 22.01
C LEU A 135 -0.59 -10.07 21.39
N PHE A 136 -0.95 -11.35 21.34
CA PHE A 136 -2.23 -11.80 20.81
C PHE A 136 -3.41 -11.25 21.62
N VAL A 137 -3.36 -11.32 22.96
CA VAL A 137 -4.40 -10.73 23.83
C VAL A 137 -4.50 -9.21 23.63
N LYS A 138 -3.37 -8.51 23.48
CA LYS A 138 -3.36 -7.07 23.16
C LYS A 138 -4.00 -6.80 21.79
N PHE A 139 -3.69 -7.63 20.79
CA PHE A 139 -4.27 -7.56 19.46
C PHE A 139 -5.80 -7.74 19.50
N LEU A 140 -6.29 -8.80 20.15
CA LEU A 140 -7.74 -9.04 20.32
C LEU A 140 -8.44 -7.84 20.98
N GLY A 141 -7.84 -7.26 22.02
CA GLY A 141 -8.39 -6.09 22.69
C GLY A 141 -8.41 -4.84 21.81
N LYS A 142 -7.36 -4.60 21.02
CA LYS A 142 -7.25 -3.39 20.18
C LYS A 142 -8.10 -3.42 18.93
N PHE A 143 -8.32 -4.60 18.37
CA PHE A 143 -9.17 -4.80 17.18
C PHE A 143 -10.59 -5.22 17.53
N ASN A 144 -10.92 -5.34 18.83
CA ASN A 144 -12.23 -5.77 19.32
C ASN A 144 -12.66 -7.15 18.77
N LEU A 145 -11.73 -8.11 18.76
CA LEU A 145 -11.92 -9.44 18.16
C LEU A 145 -12.19 -10.54 19.19
N LYS A 146 -12.52 -10.15 20.43
CA LYS A 146 -12.73 -11.13 21.52
C LYS A 146 -13.90 -12.06 21.22
N ASN A 147 -14.99 -11.52 20.67
CA ASN A 147 -16.19 -12.31 20.42
C ASN A 147 -15.94 -13.32 19.29
N GLU A 148 -15.33 -12.87 18.20
CA GLU A 148 -14.90 -13.67 17.06
C GLU A 148 -13.99 -14.81 17.55
N PHE A 149 -12.97 -14.48 18.34
CA PHE A 149 -12.08 -15.47 18.94
C PHE A 149 -12.81 -16.52 19.78
N TYR A 150 -13.69 -16.11 20.71
CA TYR A 150 -14.41 -17.07 21.56
C TYR A 150 -15.41 -17.92 20.79
N ASN A 151 -16.02 -17.38 19.74
CA ASN A 151 -16.92 -18.13 18.86
C ASN A 151 -16.14 -19.22 18.12
N THR A 152 -15.03 -18.87 17.46
CA THR A 152 -14.18 -19.84 16.75
C THR A 152 -13.60 -20.87 17.72
N LEU A 153 -13.15 -20.46 18.91
CA LEU A 153 -12.67 -21.40 19.94
C LEU A 153 -13.74 -22.41 20.36
N LYS A 154 -15.00 -21.99 20.43
CA LYS A 154 -16.13 -22.87 20.77
C LYS A 154 -16.45 -23.85 19.63
N GLU A 155 -16.34 -23.40 18.39
CA GLU A 155 -16.59 -24.21 17.18
C GLU A 155 -15.49 -25.26 16.97
N GLU A 156 -14.23 -24.85 17.05
CA GLU A 156 -13.05 -25.70 16.82
C GLU A 156 -12.65 -26.54 18.06
N GLY A 157 -13.07 -26.11 19.25
CA GLY A 157 -12.78 -26.76 20.53
C GLY A 157 -11.33 -26.61 21.00
N ASN A 158 -10.48 -25.86 20.27
CA ASN A 158 -9.08 -25.60 20.60
C ASN A 158 -8.58 -24.30 19.93
N ILE A 159 -7.34 -23.87 20.23
CA ILE A 159 -6.70 -22.65 19.69
C ILE A 159 -5.80 -22.93 18.46
N GLY A 160 -5.90 -24.11 17.85
CA GLY A 160 -5.10 -24.53 16.70
C GLY A 160 -5.58 -23.98 15.35
N PHE A 161 -6.62 -23.15 15.34
CA PHE A 161 -7.13 -22.47 14.14
C PHE A 161 -6.23 -21.32 13.69
N TYR A 162 -6.39 -20.89 12.44
CA TYR A 162 -5.58 -19.84 11.83
C TYR A 162 -6.04 -18.45 12.26
N LEU A 163 -5.09 -17.53 12.46
CA LEU A 163 -5.37 -16.13 12.78
C LEU A 163 -6.32 -15.50 11.77
N SER A 164 -6.20 -15.85 10.48
CA SER A 164 -7.06 -15.35 9.41
C SER A 164 -8.55 -15.63 9.61
N GLU A 165 -8.92 -16.66 10.38
CA GLU A 165 -10.32 -17.05 10.61
C GLU A 165 -11.06 -16.05 11.52
N ILE A 166 -10.32 -15.30 12.34
CA ILE A 166 -10.88 -14.29 13.26
C ILE A 166 -10.61 -12.87 12.80
N LEU A 167 -9.95 -12.67 11.66
CA LEU A 167 -9.66 -11.34 11.14
C LEU A 167 -10.91 -10.75 10.45
N PRO A 168 -11.26 -9.49 10.72
CA PRO A 168 -12.34 -8.81 10.03
C PRO A 168 -11.97 -8.54 8.57
N GLU A 169 -12.97 -8.27 7.75
CA GLU A 169 -12.77 -7.85 6.35
C GLU A 169 -11.93 -6.56 6.28
N ARG A 170 -12.19 -5.61 7.18
CA ARG A 170 -11.45 -4.34 7.27
C ARG A 170 -10.70 -4.21 8.60
N LEU A 171 -9.42 -3.85 8.51
CA LEU A 171 -8.57 -3.55 9.65
C LEU A 171 -8.18 -2.07 9.62
N ASP A 172 -8.27 -1.39 10.77
CA ASP A 172 -7.89 0.02 10.89
C ASP A 172 -6.39 0.15 11.19
N LEU A 173 -5.58 -0.05 10.15
CA LEU A 173 -4.11 0.01 10.24
C LEU A 173 -3.53 1.41 10.02
N LEU A 174 -4.37 2.43 9.83
CA LEU A 174 -3.91 3.82 9.87
C LEU A 174 -3.66 4.31 11.30
N GLN A 175 -4.24 3.66 12.31
CA GLN A 175 -3.88 3.93 13.70
C GLN A 175 -2.52 3.32 14.04
N LYS A 176 -1.54 4.19 14.35
CA LYS A 176 -0.14 3.82 14.67
C LYS A 176 -0.01 2.64 15.63
N ASP A 177 -0.75 2.68 16.74
CA ASP A 177 -0.71 1.61 17.76
C ASP A 177 -1.30 0.30 17.27
N LYS A 178 -2.42 0.35 16.53
CA LYS A 178 -3.04 -0.84 15.94
C LYS A 178 -2.12 -1.48 14.90
N CYS A 179 -1.55 -0.65 14.01
CA CYS A 179 -0.61 -1.10 13.00
C CYS A 179 0.62 -1.77 13.62
N ARG A 180 1.24 -1.12 14.62
CA ARG A 180 2.38 -1.68 15.35
C ARG A 180 2.05 -3.03 16.00
N ILE A 181 0.92 -3.14 16.70
CA ILE A 181 0.53 -4.38 17.38
C ILE A 181 0.25 -5.50 16.37
N ALA A 182 -0.44 -5.21 15.27
CA ALA A 182 -0.72 -6.19 14.22
C ALA A 182 0.58 -6.72 13.60
N TYR A 183 1.48 -5.84 13.20
CA TYR A 183 2.71 -6.25 12.55
C TYR A 183 3.71 -6.93 13.50
N GLN A 184 3.78 -6.51 14.77
CA GLN A 184 4.54 -7.24 15.80
C GLN A 184 4.01 -8.65 16.04
N LEU A 185 2.68 -8.87 15.96
CA LEU A 185 2.08 -10.19 16.13
C LEU A 185 2.58 -11.20 15.08
N VAL A 186 2.83 -10.75 13.85
CA VAL A 186 3.38 -11.56 12.75
C VAL A 186 4.92 -11.48 12.66
N ASN A 187 5.55 -11.01 13.75
CA ASN A 187 7.00 -10.82 13.87
C ASN A 187 7.60 -10.02 12.71
N PHE A 188 6.93 -8.94 12.30
CA PHE A 188 7.38 -8.03 11.26
C PHE A 188 7.39 -6.60 11.81
N ASP A 189 8.56 -5.95 11.86
CA ASP A 189 8.68 -4.65 12.50
C ASP A 189 8.79 -3.52 11.48
N LEU A 190 7.63 -2.97 11.09
CA LEU A 190 7.55 -1.85 10.14
C LEU A 190 8.34 -0.62 10.59
N PHE A 191 8.45 -0.37 11.90
CA PHE A 191 9.17 0.79 12.41
C PHE A 191 10.66 0.67 12.15
N ASN A 192 11.22 -0.53 12.30
CA ASN A 192 12.65 -0.77 12.10
C ASN A 192 13.03 -0.93 10.62
N ILE A 193 12.08 -1.31 9.75
CA ILE A 193 12.29 -1.39 8.29
C ILE A 193 12.57 -0.01 7.72
N ASP A 194 11.74 0.98 8.04
CA ASP A 194 11.93 2.36 7.60
C ASP A 194 11.37 3.31 8.66
N LYS A 195 12.25 3.66 9.61
CA LYS A 195 11.92 4.55 10.73
C LYS A 195 11.49 5.92 10.26
N GLU A 196 12.16 6.49 9.26
CA GLU A 196 11.86 7.82 8.76
C GLU A 196 10.49 7.83 8.08
N GLY A 197 10.25 6.88 7.17
CA GLY A 197 8.96 6.70 6.50
C GLY A 197 7.83 6.42 7.50
N TRP A 198 8.08 5.62 8.54
CA TRP A 198 7.12 5.37 9.61
C TRP A 198 6.73 6.65 10.34
N GLU A 199 7.69 7.49 10.74
CA GLU A 199 7.40 8.72 11.49
C GLU A 199 6.68 9.78 10.64
N LYS A 200 6.97 9.85 9.33
CA LYS A 200 6.26 10.73 8.39
C LYS A 200 4.81 10.29 8.16
N ASN A 201 4.58 8.99 8.01
CA ASN A 201 3.25 8.43 7.82
C ASN A 201 2.42 8.44 9.11
N PHE A 202 3.01 7.97 10.21
CA PHE A 202 2.35 7.76 11.50
C PHE A 202 2.84 8.72 12.57
N CYS A 203 1.92 9.51 13.11
CA CYS A 203 2.23 10.64 13.98
C CYS A 203 3.12 10.30 15.19
N ASN A 204 4.12 11.15 15.38
CA ASN A 204 4.82 11.29 16.65
C ASN A 204 3.96 12.13 17.60
N ARG A 205 4.37 12.28 18.87
CA ARG A 205 3.60 13.04 19.90
C ARG A 205 3.23 14.48 19.48
N ASN A 206 3.94 15.05 18.50
CA ASN A 206 3.76 16.41 18.00
C ASN A 206 2.74 16.54 16.85
N GLY A 207 2.10 15.45 16.40
CA GLY A 207 0.88 15.50 15.58
C GLY A 207 1.00 15.87 14.10
N ASN A 208 2.20 16.11 13.55
CA ASN A 208 2.35 16.47 12.13
C ASN A 208 2.79 15.27 11.27
N CYS A 209 1.83 14.45 10.81
CA CYS A 209 2.07 13.30 9.93
C CYS A 209 0.97 13.18 8.86
N TYR A 210 1.22 12.39 7.82
CA TYR A 210 0.28 12.31 6.69
C TYR A 210 -1.10 11.75 7.07
N ILE A 211 -1.17 10.77 7.97
CA ILE A 211 -2.45 10.19 8.41
C ILE A 211 -3.29 11.21 9.18
N GLN A 212 -2.65 12.02 10.03
CA GLN A 212 -3.35 13.09 10.76
C GLN A 212 -3.80 14.19 9.81
N GLN A 213 -2.97 14.57 8.83
CA GLN A 213 -3.37 15.51 7.79
C GLN A 213 -4.59 15.00 7.01
N ARG A 214 -4.65 13.69 6.70
CA ARG A 214 -5.84 13.08 6.08
C ARG A 214 -7.06 13.14 7.00
N HIS A 215 -6.88 12.84 8.29
CA HIS A 215 -7.96 12.91 9.27
C HIS A 215 -8.54 14.33 9.34
N GLU A 216 -7.69 15.36 9.35
CA GLU A 216 -8.09 16.77 9.33
C GLU A 216 -8.83 17.15 8.04
N ILE A 217 -8.37 16.68 6.88
CA ILE A 217 -9.06 16.88 5.60
C ILE A 217 -10.46 16.24 5.62
N VAL A 218 -10.58 15.01 6.11
CA VAL A 218 -11.86 14.26 6.11
C VAL A 218 -12.87 14.81 7.11
N HIS A 219 -12.44 15.16 8.33
CA HIS A 219 -13.35 15.54 9.41
C HIS A 219 -13.48 17.05 9.62
N GLY A 220 -12.46 17.83 9.30
CA GLY A 220 -12.49 19.28 9.43
C GLY A 220 -13.02 19.99 8.17
N GLY A 221 -13.31 19.26 7.10
CA GLY A 221 -13.76 19.79 5.81
C GLY A 221 -12.64 20.54 5.06
N LEU A 222 -12.35 21.78 5.47
CA LEU A 222 -11.34 22.67 4.88
C LEU A 222 -10.28 23.20 5.88
N PRO A 223 -9.49 22.39 6.61
CA PRO A 223 -8.49 22.95 7.50
C PRO A 223 -7.05 22.78 6.98
N ILE A 224 -6.21 23.78 7.27
CA ILE A 224 -4.74 23.89 7.15
C ILE A 224 -4.15 24.17 5.76
N ILE A 225 -4.88 23.93 4.67
CA ILE A 225 -4.41 24.32 3.34
C ILE A 225 -4.63 25.82 3.04
N HIS A 226 -5.47 26.51 3.83
CA HIS A 226 -5.88 27.90 3.57
C HIS A 226 -4.76 28.95 3.66
N GLU A 227 -3.67 28.69 4.39
CA GLU A 227 -2.54 29.65 4.52
C GLU A 227 -1.36 29.32 3.60
N LYS A 228 -1.43 28.20 2.87
CA LYS A 228 -0.37 27.74 1.97
C LYS A 228 -0.68 28.17 0.54
N THR A 229 0.31 28.76 -0.14
CA THR A 229 0.23 29.04 -1.59
C THR A 229 -0.01 27.74 -2.37
N LYS A 230 -0.64 27.80 -3.56
CA LYS A 230 -0.84 26.58 -4.39
C LYS A 230 0.45 25.80 -4.62
N SER A 231 1.58 26.53 -4.78
CA SER A 231 2.92 25.96 -4.90
C SER A 231 3.32 25.10 -3.70
N SER A 232 3.10 25.56 -2.47
CA SER A 232 3.48 24.78 -1.28
C SER A 232 2.51 23.62 -1.01
N GLN A 233 1.27 23.71 -1.50
CA GLN A 233 0.35 22.58 -1.51
C GLN A 233 0.79 21.49 -2.49
N LEU A 234 1.20 21.89 -3.70
CA LEU A 234 1.70 20.96 -4.72
C LEU A 234 2.97 20.26 -4.23
N GLU A 235 3.91 21.03 -3.67
CA GLU A 235 5.15 20.49 -3.12
C GLU A 235 4.90 19.53 -1.94
N PHE A 236 3.91 19.82 -1.10
CA PHE A 236 3.50 18.94 -0.03
C PHE A 236 2.99 17.58 -0.55
N ILE A 237 2.10 17.58 -1.55
CA ILE A 237 1.58 16.32 -2.11
C ILE A 237 2.64 15.53 -2.88
N GLU A 238 3.55 16.21 -3.59
CA GLU A 238 4.70 15.58 -4.26
C GLU A 238 5.60 14.89 -3.24
N THR A 239 5.91 15.57 -2.13
CA THR A 239 6.72 15.03 -1.04
C THR A 239 6.03 13.82 -0.41
N ALA A 240 4.74 13.93 -0.08
CA ALA A 240 3.98 12.84 0.51
C ALA A 240 3.90 11.61 -0.39
N LEU A 241 3.71 11.82 -1.70
CA LEU A 241 3.70 10.74 -2.68
C LEU A 241 5.02 9.97 -2.68
N ILE A 242 6.15 10.68 -2.77
CA ILE A 242 7.49 10.09 -2.79
C ILE A 242 7.75 9.35 -1.48
N ASP A 243 7.48 9.97 -0.33
CA ASP A 243 7.71 9.38 0.98
C ASP A 243 6.87 8.11 1.21
N ILE A 244 5.62 8.09 0.75
CA ILE A 244 4.74 6.91 0.86
C ILE A 244 5.18 5.78 -0.05
N VAL A 245 5.51 6.09 -1.31
CA VAL A 245 5.97 5.10 -2.27
C VAL A 245 7.30 4.48 -1.83
N LYS A 246 8.23 5.30 -1.33
CA LYS A 246 9.50 4.84 -0.75
C LYS A 246 9.27 3.92 0.45
N PHE A 247 8.38 4.31 1.36
CA PHE A 247 8.05 3.50 2.54
C PHE A 247 7.47 2.12 2.16
N VAL A 248 6.53 2.10 1.19
CA VAL A 248 5.95 0.85 0.68
C VAL A 248 6.99 -0.03 0.01
N LEU A 249 7.91 0.55 -0.77
CA LEU A 249 8.98 -0.21 -1.39
C LEU A 249 9.93 -0.85 -0.36
N SER A 250 10.26 -0.12 0.73
CA SER A 250 11.07 -0.67 1.83
C SER A 250 10.39 -1.88 2.49
N ILE A 251 9.06 -1.84 2.65
CA ILE A 251 8.28 -2.97 3.17
C ILE A 251 8.30 -4.14 2.20
N GLU A 252 8.11 -3.88 0.92
CA GLU A 252 8.11 -4.90 -0.13
C GLU A 252 9.46 -5.64 -0.17
N ASP A 253 10.56 -4.90 -0.24
CA ASP A 253 11.90 -5.46 -0.30
C ASP A 253 12.23 -6.27 0.97
N SER A 254 11.80 -5.81 2.16
CA SER A 254 11.96 -6.55 3.43
C SER A 254 11.12 -7.82 3.49
N THR A 255 9.90 -7.79 2.93
CA THR A 255 9.02 -8.97 2.85
C THR A 255 9.64 -10.05 1.98
N TYR A 256 10.20 -9.67 0.82
CA TYR A 256 10.90 -10.59 -0.07
C TYR A 256 12.13 -11.23 0.57
N GLN A 257 12.96 -10.44 1.26
CA GLN A 257 14.12 -10.95 1.98
C GLN A 257 13.71 -12.02 3.01
N ARG A 258 12.64 -11.74 3.77
CA ARG A 258 12.15 -12.66 4.79
C ARG A 258 11.65 -13.99 4.21
N ILE A 259 10.93 -13.96 3.09
CA ILE A 259 10.46 -15.18 2.41
C ILE A 259 11.66 -16.01 1.94
N SER A 260 12.64 -15.38 1.29
CA SER A 260 13.85 -16.06 0.81
C SER A 260 14.67 -16.68 1.95
N GLU A 261 14.76 -16.02 3.11
CA GLU A 261 15.40 -16.58 4.31
C GLU A 261 14.68 -17.81 4.87
N LEU A 262 13.34 -17.84 4.81
CA LEU A 262 12.54 -18.99 5.25
C LEU A 262 12.71 -20.19 4.32
N GLU A 263 12.63 -19.97 3.01
CA GLU A 263 12.84 -21.01 1.99
C GLU A 263 14.24 -21.63 2.12
N LYS A 264 15.26 -20.80 2.38
CA LYS A 264 16.62 -21.27 2.60
C LYS A 264 16.75 -22.15 3.84
N LYS A 265 16.08 -21.81 4.94
CA LYS A 265 16.09 -22.62 6.17
C LYS A 265 15.40 -23.97 5.96
N GLU A 266 14.27 -24.00 5.26
CA GLU A 266 13.55 -25.24 4.95
C GLU A 266 14.38 -26.18 4.06
N LEU A 267 15.14 -25.63 3.10
CA LEU A 267 16.07 -26.41 2.27
C LEU A 267 17.25 -26.97 3.08
N GLU A 268 17.77 -26.21 4.03
CA GLU A 268 18.86 -26.65 4.92
C GLU A 268 18.40 -27.72 5.94
N GLU A 269 17.15 -27.68 6.38
CA GLU A 269 16.56 -28.65 7.30
C GLU A 269 16.11 -29.94 6.59
N SER A 270 15.64 -29.87 5.35
CA SER A 270 15.28 -31.03 4.53
C SER A 270 16.48 -31.78 3.93
N SER A 271 17.68 -31.17 3.96
CA SER A 271 18.93 -31.77 3.51
C SER A 271 19.72 -32.46 4.64
N LYS A 272 19.19 -32.51 5.87
CA LYS A 272 19.77 -33.19 7.04
C LYS A 272 18.97 -34.44 7.41
#